data_AF-A0A2T9XNR9-F1
#
_entry.id   AF-A0A2T9XNR9-F1
#
_cell.length_a   1.000
_cell.length_b   1.000
_cell.length_c   1.000
_cell.angle_alpha   90.00
_cell.angle_beta   90.00
_cell.angle_gamma   90.00
#
_symmetry.space_group_name_H-M   'P 1'
#
loop_
_entity.id
_entity.type
_entity.pdbx_description
1 polymer ?
#
loop_
_entity_poly.entity_id
_entity_poly.type
_entity_poly.pdbx_seq_one_letter_code
_entity_poly.pdbx_strand_id
1 'polypeptide(L)'
;MPDDARPDDPARAADGLPVDLTIPDDLSSLTESADDPVTVALVVTQVAAAGPLAAACSLATVDVDVVPSPVGALALLRDPRTAAAGAAAISKLLKAVPVVLLERRASQITATRWTAGEQGDELPAGLVLSDAPAVLEDLLLGGVSVGDLDGVVTSVGLSRWKAMRMLASSTRGRR
;
A
#
# COMPACT_ATOMS: atom_id res chain seq x y z
N MET A 1 -3.57 -10.16 74.44
CA MET A 1 -2.32 -10.56 73.77
C MET A 1 -2.67 -10.75 72.30
N PRO A 2 -1.89 -10.14 71.40
CA PRO A 2 -2.31 -9.64 70.10
C PRO A 2 -2.25 -10.71 69.01
N ASP A 3 -2.94 -10.51 67.89
CA ASP A 3 -2.33 -10.85 66.61
C ASP A 3 -2.70 -9.82 65.55
N ASP A 4 -1.69 -9.49 64.79
CA ASP A 4 -1.47 -8.38 63.88
C ASP A 4 -1.75 -8.88 62.44
N ALA A 5 -2.43 -8.08 61.62
CA ALA A 5 -2.30 -8.12 60.15
C ALA A 5 -3.30 -7.16 59.45
N ARG A 6 -2.79 -6.02 58.98
CA ARG A 6 -3.08 -5.52 57.62
C ARG A 6 -2.02 -6.15 56.68
N PRO A 7 -2.14 -6.21 55.33
CA PRO A 7 -2.89 -5.31 54.44
C PRO A 7 -3.54 -5.96 53.17
N ASP A 8 -4.28 -5.14 52.43
CA ASP A 8 -4.49 -5.14 50.96
C ASP A 8 -4.67 -6.47 50.22
N ASP A 9 -5.92 -6.85 49.97
CA ASP A 9 -6.27 -7.80 48.92
C ASP A 9 -6.65 -7.05 47.62
N PRO A 10 -5.85 -7.13 46.54
CA PRO A 10 -6.13 -6.50 45.24
C PRO A 10 -7.23 -7.21 44.43
N ALA A 11 -7.93 -8.21 44.99
CA ALA A 11 -8.89 -9.05 44.26
C ALA A 11 -10.24 -8.40 43.90
N ARG A 12 -10.46 -7.09 44.12
CA ARG A 12 -11.78 -6.45 43.86
C ARG A 12 -11.98 -5.82 42.47
N ALA A 13 -11.06 -6.01 41.52
CA ALA A 13 -11.14 -5.38 40.20
C ALA A 13 -11.47 -6.35 39.03
N ALA A 14 -12.19 -7.45 39.28
CA ALA A 14 -12.52 -8.43 38.23
C ALA A 14 -14.02 -8.68 38.00
N ASP A 15 -14.92 -7.87 38.58
CA ASP A 15 -16.36 -8.19 38.63
C ASP A 15 -17.19 -7.57 37.49
N GLY A 16 -16.67 -7.55 36.26
CA GLY A 16 -17.35 -6.92 35.12
C GLY A 16 -17.19 -7.64 33.77
N LEU A 17 -16.50 -8.79 33.73
CA LEU A 17 -16.39 -9.56 32.50
C LEU A 17 -17.55 -10.55 32.42
N PRO A 18 -18.31 -10.60 31.30
CA PRO A 18 -19.34 -11.61 31.13
C PRO A 18 -18.70 -13.01 31.22
N VAL A 19 -19.28 -13.87 32.06
CA VAL A 19 -18.79 -15.21 32.45
C VAL A 19 -18.77 -16.25 31.30
N ASP A 20 -19.06 -15.83 30.07
CA ASP A 20 -19.12 -16.67 28.86
C ASP A 20 -18.29 -16.05 27.72
N LEU A 21 -17.22 -15.33 28.05
CA LEU A 21 -16.27 -14.84 27.07
C LEU A 21 -15.30 -15.96 26.71
N THR A 22 -15.67 -16.79 25.73
CA THR A 22 -14.79 -17.82 25.19
C THR A 22 -13.69 -17.13 24.37
N ILE A 23 -12.46 -17.11 24.89
CA ILE A 23 -11.27 -16.65 24.14
C ILE A 23 -10.87 -17.82 23.23
N PRO A 24 -10.93 -17.69 21.90
CA PRO A 24 -10.41 -18.72 21.00
C PRO A 24 -8.90 -18.86 21.26
N ASP A 25 -8.47 -20.06 21.67
CA ASP A 25 -7.05 -20.37 21.96
C ASP A 25 -6.21 -20.52 20.66
N ASP A 26 -6.84 -20.46 19.50
CA ASP A 26 -6.22 -20.53 18.20
C ASP A 26 -6.18 -19.14 17.53
N LEU A 27 -5.02 -18.49 17.58
CA LEU A 27 -4.72 -17.27 16.82
C LEU A 27 -4.85 -17.45 15.28
N SER A 28 -5.27 -18.63 14.82
CA SER A 28 -5.56 -18.99 13.43
C SER A 28 -6.54 -18.04 12.76
N SER A 29 -7.55 -17.54 13.49
CA SER A 29 -8.50 -16.53 12.97
C SER A 29 -7.85 -15.22 12.52
N LEU A 30 -6.68 -14.86 13.03
CA LEU A 30 -5.93 -13.67 12.58
C LEU A 30 -5.22 -13.90 11.23
N THR A 31 -4.89 -15.16 10.91
CA THR A 31 -4.24 -15.54 9.65
C THR A 31 -5.22 -15.76 8.51
N GLU A 32 -6.52 -15.92 8.79
CA GLU A 32 -7.58 -16.04 7.76
C GLU A 32 -7.65 -14.81 6.83
N SER A 33 -7.13 -13.66 7.29
CA SER A 33 -6.99 -12.44 6.50
C SER A 33 -6.17 -12.60 5.19
N ALA A 34 -5.42 -13.69 5.04
CA ALA A 34 -4.68 -13.98 3.81
C ALA A 34 -5.62 -14.30 2.63
N ASP A 35 -6.79 -14.89 2.90
CA ASP A 35 -7.80 -15.22 1.90
C ASP A 35 -8.74 -14.05 1.59
N ASP A 36 -8.67 -12.97 2.36
CA ASP A 36 -9.45 -11.77 2.10
C ASP A 36 -9.06 -11.14 0.75
N PRO A 37 -10.05 -10.64 -0.01
CA PRO A 37 -9.78 -9.98 -1.27
C PRO A 37 -8.97 -8.70 -1.06
N VAL A 38 -8.07 -8.42 -1.99
CA VAL A 38 -7.38 -7.14 -2.04
C VAL A 38 -8.41 -6.05 -2.35
N THR A 39 -8.54 -5.11 -1.43
CA THR A 39 -9.46 -3.96 -1.56
C THR A 39 -8.79 -2.75 -2.17
N VAL A 40 -7.50 -2.56 -1.88
CA VAL A 40 -6.67 -1.47 -2.43
C VAL A 40 -5.31 -2.04 -2.76
N ALA A 41 -4.78 -1.68 -3.93
CA ALA A 41 -3.41 -2.02 -4.32
C ALA A 41 -2.74 -0.83 -5.00
N LEU A 42 -1.56 -0.46 -4.55
CA LEU A 42 -0.78 0.63 -5.15
C LEU A 42 0.69 0.30 -5.16
N VAL A 43 1.41 0.85 -6.14
CA VAL A 43 2.86 0.71 -6.27
C VAL A 43 3.53 2.04 -5.97
N VAL A 44 4.36 2.06 -4.94
CA VAL A 44 5.20 3.21 -4.57
C VAL A 44 6.44 3.20 -5.47
N THR A 45 6.69 4.33 -6.12
CA THR A 45 7.83 4.50 -7.02
C THR A 45 8.59 5.77 -6.72
N GLN A 46 9.91 5.75 -6.95
CA GLN A 46 10.78 6.94 -6.87
C GLN A 46 10.75 7.78 -8.16
N VAL A 47 9.72 7.62 -9.01
CA VAL A 47 9.58 8.41 -10.23
C VAL A 47 9.04 9.78 -9.88
N ALA A 48 9.84 10.82 -10.11
CA ALA A 48 9.52 12.18 -9.68
C ALA A 48 8.23 12.78 -10.27
N ALA A 49 7.72 12.26 -11.39
CA ALA A 49 6.58 12.85 -12.09
C ALA A 49 5.50 11.82 -12.46
N ALA A 50 4.25 12.15 -12.14
CA ALA A 50 3.09 11.29 -12.39
C ALA A 50 2.85 11.03 -13.90
N GLY A 51 2.98 12.06 -14.73
CA GLY A 51 2.73 11.97 -16.18
C GLY A 51 3.59 10.91 -16.89
N PRO A 52 4.93 10.95 -16.79
CA PRO A 52 5.80 9.94 -17.37
C PRO A 52 5.51 8.52 -16.87
N LEU A 53 5.23 8.35 -15.57
CA LEU A 53 4.87 7.04 -15.03
C LEU A 53 3.55 6.53 -15.62
N ALA A 54 2.51 7.36 -15.68
CA ALA A 54 1.22 7.00 -16.27
C ALA A 54 1.35 6.64 -17.76
N ALA A 55 2.18 7.38 -18.49
CA ALA A 55 2.49 7.09 -19.89
C ALA A 55 3.23 5.75 -20.05
N ALA A 56 4.19 5.45 -19.18
CA ALA A 56 4.89 4.17 -19.19
C ALA A 56 3.94 3.00 -18.88
N CYS A 57 3.08 3.15 -17.87
CA CYS A 57 2.06 2.17 -17.50
C CYS A 57 1.08 1.93 -18.65
N SER A 58 0.64 2.99 -19.34
CA SER A 58 -0.22 2.89 -20.52
C SER A 58 0.41 2.07 -21.65
N LEU A 59 1.70 2.31 -21.94
CA LEU A 59 2.43 1.53 -22.96
C LEU A 59 2.64 0.06 -22.55
N ALA A 60 2.68 -0.22 -21.24
CA ALA A 60 2.78 -1.57 -20.68
C ALA A 60 1.41 -2.19 -20.36
N THR A 61 0.31 -1.57 -20.80
CA THR A 61 -1.06 -2.05 -20.58
C THR A 61 -1.38 -2.30 -19.10
N VAL A 62 -0.90 -1.42 -18.22
CA VAL A 62 -1.21 -1.42 -16.79
C VAL A 62 -2.16 -0.27 -16.50
N ASP A 63 -3.38 -0.61 -16.08
CA ASP A 63 -4.44 0.35 -15.78
C ASP A 63 -4.29 0.90 -14.37
N VAL A 64 -3.80 2.14 -14.30
CA VAL A 64 -3.46 2.82 -13.05
C VAL A 64 -3.89 4.27 -13.08
N ASP A 65 -4.14 4.81 -11.90
CA ASP A 65 -4.20 6.24 -11.65
C ASP A 65 -2.96 6.64 -10.87
N VAL A 66 -2.16 7.52 -11.47
CA VAL A 66 -0.88 7.93 -10.90
C VAL A 66 -1.04 9.21 -10.11
N VAL A 67 -0.75 9.13 -8.82
CA VAL A 67 -0.85 10.23 -7.87
C VAL A 67 0.54 10.78 -7.59
N PRO A 68 0.78 12.10 -7.75
CA PRO A 68 2.03 12.72 -7.34
C PRO A 68 2.18 12.69 -5.81
N SER A 69 3.40 12.51 -5.31
CA SER A 69 3.71 12.50 -3.89
C SER A 69 5.08 13.13 -3.61
N PRO A 70 5.38 13.53 -2.36
CA PRO A 70 6.69 14.06 -1.99
C PRO A 70 7.87 13.10 -2.24
N VAL A 71 7.63 11.78 -2.24
CA VAL A 71 8.67 10.74 -2.42
C VAL A 71 8.70 10.16 -3.84
N GLY A 72 7.97 10.76 -4.78
CA GLY A 72 7.84 10.28 -6.16
C GLY A 72 6.38 10.14 -6.57
N ALA A 73 6.03 9.07 -7.28
CA ALA A 73 4.68 8.87 -7.79
C ALA A 73 4.13 7.52 -7.32
N LEU A 74 2.87 7.54 -6.90
CA LEU A 74 2.13 6.37 -6.47
C LEU A 74 1.26 5.91 -7.64
N ALA A 75 1.41 4.67 -8.10
CA ALA A 75 0.53 4.11 -9.12
C ALA A 75 -0.55 3.29 -8.41
N LEU A 76 -1.76 3.83 -8.30
CA LEU A 76 -2.92 3.11 -7.76
C LEU A 76 -3.50 2.22 -8.86
N LEU A 77 -3.62 0.92 -8.59
CA LEU A 77 -4.12 -0.06 -9.54
C LEU A 77 -5.65 -0.02 -9.54
N ARG A 78 -6.25 0.08 -10.73
CA ARG A 78 -7.72 0.16 -10.85
C ARG A 78 -8.42 -1.16 -10.52
N ASP A 79 -7.76 -2.28 -10.82
CA ASP A 79 -8.19 -3.61 -10.38
C ASP A 79 -7.15 -4.17 -9.40
N PRO A 80 -7.44 -4.17 -8.09
CA PRO A 80 -6.53 -4.70 -7.08
C PRO A 80 -6.16 -6.18 -7.29
N ARG A 81 -6.97 -6.97 -8.00
CA ARG A 81 -6.66 -8.37 -8.31
C ARG A 81 -5.48 -8.50 -9.28
N THR A 82 -5.14 -7.44 -9.99
CA THR A 82 -4.01 -7.39 -10.93
C THR A 82 -2.70 -6.95 -10.27
N ALA A 83 -2.68 -6.77 -8.95
CA ALA A 83 -1.60 -6.09 -8.24
C ALA A 83 -0.21 -6.65 -8.49
N ALA A 84 -0.03 -7.96 -8.33
CA ALA A 84 1.25 -8.61 -8.59
C ALA A 84 1.71 -8.43 -10.05
N ALA A 85 0.80 -8.59 -11.02
CA ALA A 85 1.11 -8.40 -12.43
C ALA A 85 1.46 -6.93 -12.76
N GLY A 86 0.72 -5.98 -12.17
CA GLY A 86 0.98 -4.55 -12.29
C GLY A 86 2.33 -4.16 -11.71
N ALA A 87 2.66 -4.62 -10.49
CA ALA A 87 3.96 -4.39 -9.86
C ALA A 87 5.12 -5.00 -10.65
N ALA A 88 4.94 -6.21 -11.19
CA ALA A 88 5.91 -6.84 -12.09
C ALA A 88 6.12 -6.01 -13.36
N ALA A 89 5.06 -5.53 -13.99
CA ALA A 89 5.14 -4.70 -15.19
C ALA A 89 5.82 -3.35 -14.90
N ILE A 90 5.41 -2.66 -13.84
CA ILE A 90 5.97 -1.37 -13.43
C ILE A 90 7.45 -1.51 -13.06
N SER A 91 7.84 -2.53 -12.31
CA SER A 91 9.25 -2.77 -11.96
C SER A 91 10.12 -3.12 -13.19
N LYS A 92 9.57 -3.79 -14.21
CA LYS A 92 10.25 -3.99 -15.52
C LYS A 92 10.46 -2.68 -16.28
N LEU A 93 9.58 -1.71 -16.13
CA LEU A 93 9.75 -0.38 -16.72
C LEU A 93 10.81 0.43 -15.96
N LEU A 94 10.84 0.31 -14.64
CA LEU A 94 11.70 1.07 -13.74
C LEU A 94 12.97 0.31 -13.33
N LYS A 95 13.60 -0.43 -14.24
CA LYS A 95 14.72 -1.36 -13.97
C LYS A 95 15.88 -0.82 -13.10
N ALA A 96 16.04 0.49 -13.03
CA ALA A 96 17.08 1.15 -12.26
C ALA A 96 16.79 1.20 -10.74
N VAL A 97 15.53 1.13 -10.32
CA VAL A 97 15.14 1.30 -8.91
C VAL A 97 14.04 0.29 -8.57
N PRO A 98 14.12 -0.42 -7.43
CA PRO A 98 13.02 -1.26 -6.98
C PRO A 98 11.76 -0.43 -6.70
N VAL A 99 10.60 -1.08 -6.81
CA VAL A 99 9.32 -0.51 -6.42
C VAL A 99 8.74 -1.32 -5.26
N VAL A 100 7.83 -0.72 -4.50
CA VAL A 100 7.14 -1.41 -3.41
C VAL A 100 5.66 -1.50 -3.74
N LEU A 101 5.12 -2.71 -3.79
CA LEU A 101 3.69 -2.94 -3.88
C LEU A 101 3.11 -2.95 -2.47
N LEU A 102 2.09 -2.14 -2.22
CA LEU A 102 1.26 -2.25 -1.02
C LEU A 102 -0.11 -2.80 -1.40
N GLU A 103 -0.59 -3.77 -0.64
CA GLU A 103 -1.92 -4.35 -0.77
C GLU A 103 -2.65 -4.28 0.57
N ARG A 104 -3.92 -3.89 0.55
CA ARG A 104 -4.80 -3.92 1.72
C ARG A 104 -5.85 -5.02 1.59
N ARG A 105 -5.85 -5.97 2.53
CA ARG A 105 -6.82 -7.05 2.68
C ARG A 105 -7.49 -6.94 4.04
N ALA A 106 -8.77 -6.56 4.07
CA ALA A 106 -9.50 -6.28 5.31
C ALA A 106 -8.71 -5.43 6.32
N SER A 107 -8.18 -6.04 7.39
CA SER A 107 -7.40 -5.41 8.47
C SER A 107 -5.88 -5.49 8.30
N GLN A 108 -5.40 -6.15 7.24
CA GLN A 108 -3.98 -6.38 6.95
C GLN A 108 -3.49 -5.50 5.80
N ILE A 109 -2.26 -5.04 5.93
CA ILE A 109 -1.51 -4.37 4.87
C ILE A 109 -0.21 -5.14 4.68
N THR A 110 0.05 -5.55 3.45
CA THR A 110 1.33 -6.16 3.06
C THR A 110 2.13 -5.17 2.22
N ALA A 111 3.45 -5.26 2.30
CA ALA A 111 4.35 -4.47 1.48
C ALA A 111 5.43 -5.37 0.88
N THR A 112 5.50 -5.48 -0.44
CA THR A 112 6.48 -6.37 -1.10
C THR A 112 7.35 -5.61 -2.06
N ARG A 113 8.66 -5.87 -2.03
CA ARG A 113 9.61 -5.29 -2.98
C ARG A 113 9.51 -6.00 -4.32
N TRP A 114 9.56 -5.24 -5.41
CA TRP A 114 9.61 -5.77 -6.78
C TRP A 114 10.79 -5.15 -7.54
N THR A 115 11.56 -6.00 -8.21
CA THR A 115 12.73 -5.57 -9.00
C THR A 115 12.71 -6.25 -10.36
N ALA A 116 12.76 -5.46 -11.44
CA ALA A 116 12.84 -5.96 -12.81
C ALA A 116 11.80 -7.04 -13.18
N GLY A 117 10.63 -7.04 -12.53
CA GLY A 117 9.56 -8.01 -12.77
C GLY A 117 9.48 -9.18 -11.81
N GLU A 118 10.43 -9.29 -10.89
CA GLU A 118 10.50 -10.36 -9.90
C GLU A 118 10.06 -9.84 -8.53
N GLN A 119 9.29 -10.67 -7.83
CA GLN A 119 8.90 -10.44 -6.44
C GLN A 119 10.10 -10.75 -5.55
N GLY A 120 10.45 -9.80 -4.69
CA GLY A 120 11.50 -9.92 -3.69
C GLY A 120 10.95 -10.20 -2.30
N ASP A 121 11.64 -9.63 -1.31
CA ASP A 121 11.30 -9.71 0.10
C ASP A 121 10.04 -8.90 0.46
N GLU A 122 9.30 -9.43 1.44
CA GLU A 122 8.26 -8.67 2.13
C GLU A 122 8.91 -7.71 3.13
N LEU A 123 8.54 -6.43 3.04
CA LEU A 123 8.98 -5.40 3.96
C LEU A 123 7.99 -5.32 5.13
N PRO A 124 8.44 -5.04 6.35
CA PRO A 124 7.53 -4.76 7.46
C PRO A 124 6.64 -3.56 7.13
N ALA A 125 5.33 -3.78 7.00
CA ALA A 125 4.38 -2.75 6.59
C ALA A 125 4.43 -1.52 7.50
N GLY A 126 4.57 -1.71 8.81
CA GLY A 126 4.71 -0.60 9.78
C GLY A 126 5.92 0.29 9.50
N LEU A 127 7.05 -0.26 9.02
CA LEU A 127 8.22 0.53 8.65
C LEU A 127 7.99 1.30 7.34
N VAL A 128 7.36 0.66 6.35
CA VAL A 128 7.01 1.32 5.07
C VAL A 128 6.02 2.47 5.31
N LEU A 129 5.06 2.28 6.21
CA LEU A 129 4.07 3.29 6.56
C LEU A 129 4.65 4.39 7.46
N SER A 130 5.65 4.11 8.29
CA SER A 130 6.27 5.14 9.15
C SER A 130 6.93 6.29 8.37
N ASP A 131 7.41 6.01 7.14
CA ASP A 131 8.00 7.00 6.24
C ASP A 131 7.06 7.33 5.05
N ALA A 132 5.81 6.86 5.11
CA ALA A 132 4.83 7.09 4.07
C ALA A 132 4.39 8.56 4.04
N PRO A 133 4.22 9.15 2.84
CA PRO A 133 3.50 10.41 2.73
C PRO A 133 2.03 10.25 3.17
N ALA A 134 1.43 11.29 3.73
CA ALA A 134 0.02 11.27 4.15
C ALA A 134 -0.94 10.80 3.03
N VAL A 135 -0.73 11.26 1.78
CA VAL A 135 -1.55 10.83 0.63
C VAL A 135 -1.49 9.33 0.36
N LEU A 136 -0.36 8.66 0.67
CA LEU A 136 -0.23 7.22 0.55
C LEU A 136 -1.13 6.51 1.57
N GLU A 137 -1.10 6.95 2.83
CA GLU A 137 -1.94 6.41 3.90
C GLU A 137 -3.43 6.66 3.63
N ASP A 138 -3.80 7.88 3.25
CA ASP A 138 -5.17 8.25 2.95
C ASP A 138 -5.77 7.40 1.81
N LEU A 139 -4.98 7.15 0.76
CA LEU A 139 -5.40 6.28 -0.35
C LEU A 139 -5.51 4.82 0.09
N LEU A 140 -4.53 4.33 0.85
CA LEU A 140 -4.48 2.93 1.27
C LEU A 140 -5.60 2.58 2.25
N LEU A 141 -5.92 3.50 3.16
CA LEU A 141 -6.94 3.35 4.19
C LEU A 141 -8.34 3.79 3.72
N GLY A 142 -8.46 4.40 2.53
CA GLY A 142 -9.72 4.86 1.97
C GLY A 142 -10.24 6.17 2.57
N GLY A 143 -9.36 6.97 3.19
CA GLY A 143 -9.67 8.32 3.67
C GLY A 143 -9.89 9.34 2.54
N VAL A 144 -9.30 9.08 1.36
CA VAL A 144 -9.50 9.89 0.15
C VAL A 144 -9.70 9.02 -1.08
N SER A 145 -10.56 9.47 -2.00
CA SER A 145 -10.68 8.85 -3.32
C SER A 145 -9.64 9.44 -4.26
N VAL A 146 -9.09 8.61 -5.15
CA VAL A 146 -8.11 9.05 -6.16
C VAL A 146 -8.65 10.17 -7.06
N GLY A 147 -9.98 10.22 -7.28
CA GLY A 147 -10.61 11.26 -8.11
C GLY A 147 -10.63 12.65 -7.48
N ASP A 148 -10.43 12.73 -6.16
CA ASP A 148 -10.48 13.98 -5.38
C ASP A 148 -9.09 14.62 -5.21
N LEU A 149 -8.04 13.97 -5.71
CA LEU A 149 -6.66 14.41 -5.58
C LEU A 149 -6.21 15.25 -6.77
N ASP A 150 -5.44 16.30 -6.49
CA ASP A 150 -4.87 17.16 -7.51
C ASP A 150 -3.70 16.48 -8.25
N GLY A 151 -3.61 16.76 -9.55
CA GLY A 151 -2.48 16.33 -10.38
C GLY A 151 -2.46 14.84 -10.73
N VAL A 152 -3.54 14.11 -10.45
CA VAL A 152 -3.69 12.71 -10.84
C VAL A 152 -3.65 12.55 -12.36
N VAL A 153 -2.88 11.56 -12.82
CA VAL A 153 -2.78 11.21 -14.24
C VAL A 153 -3.13 9.75 -14.45
N THR A 154 -4.19 9.51 -15.21
CA THR A 154 -4.60 8.14 -15.57
C THR A 154 -3.76 7.58 -16.71
N SER A 155 -3.46 6.28 -16.68
CA SER A 155 -2.86 5.56 -17.81
C SER A 155 -3.89 5.15 -18.87
N VAL A 156 -5.18 5.10 -18.49
CA VAL A 156 -6.28 4.62 -19.33
C VAL A 156 -6.66 5.68 -20.36
N GLY A 157 -6.92 5.24 -21.60
CA GLY A 157 -7.33 6.13 -22.69
C GLY A 157 -6.21 7.02 -23.25
N LEU A 158 -4.98 6.90 -22.76
CA LEU A 158 -3.82 7.54 -23.37
C LEU A 158 -3.48 6.88 -24.71
N SER A 159 -3.51 7.65 -25.79
CA SER A 159 -2.97 7.17 -27.07
C SER A 159 -1.47 6.90 -26.96
N ARG A 160 -0.99 5.86 -27.65
CA ARG A 160 0.44 5.51 -27.73
C ARG A 160 1.31 6.72 -28.10
N TRP A 161 0.85 7.55 -29.04
CA TRP A 161 1.55 8.77 -29.45
C TRP A 161 1.65 9.81 -28.33
N LYS A 162 0.56 10.06 -27.60
CA LYS A 162 0.56 10.96 -26.44
C LYS A 162 1.48 10.43 -25.33
N ALA A 163 1.41 9.14 -25.03
CA ALA A 163 2.26 8.50 -24.04
C ALA A 163 3.75 8.63 -24.40
N MET A 164 4.15 8.33 -25.64
CA MET A 164 5.52 8.52 -26.10
C MET A 164 5.99 9.97 -25.97
N ARG A 165 5.13 10.95 -26.29
CA ARG A 165 5.47 12.37 -26.15
C ARG A 165 5.70 12.78 -24.69
N MET A 166 4.87 12.28 -23.77
CA MET A 166 5.01 12.55 -22.33
C MET A 166 6.33 11.99 -21.77
N LEU A 167 6.71 10.79 -22.19
CA LEU A 167 8.01 10.20 -21.84
C LEU A 167 9.17 11.05 -22.38
N ALA A 168 9.11 11.45 -23.66
CA ALA A 168 10.14 12.27 -24.28
C ALA A 168 10.30 13.67 -23.65
N SER A 169 9.24 14.26 -23.08
CA SER A 169 9.34 15.54 -22.36
C SER A 169 10.09 15.43 -21.04
N SER A 170 10.01 14.30 -20.35
CA SER A 170 10.66 14.11 -19.05
C SER A 170 12.18 13.93 -19.12
N THR A 171 12.70 13.40 -20.23
CA THR A 171 14.16 13.26 -20.42
C THR A 171 14.85 14.60 -20.70
N ARG A 172 14.09 15.64 -21.08
CA ARG A 172 14.61 16.98 -21.39
C ARG A 172 14.83 17.85 -20.14
N GLY A 173 14.09 17.60 -19.06
CA GLY A 173 14.21 18.35 -17.80
C GLY A 173 15.27 17.83 -16.83
N ARG A 174 16.02 16.79 -17.20
CA ARG A 174 17.03 16.13 -16.34
C ARG A 174 18.47 16.46 -16.76
N ARG A 175 18.67 17.61 -17.40
CA ARG A 175 19.98 18.18 -17.77
C ARG A 175 20.25 19.44 -16.99
#